data_AF-A0A7C1BSF6-F1
#
_entry.id   AF-A0A7C1BSF6-F1
#
_cell.length_a   1.000
_cell.length_b   1.000
_cell.length_c   1.000
_cell.angle_alpha   90.00
_cell.angle_beta   90.00
_cell.angle_gamma   90.00
#
_symmetry.space_group_name_H-M   'P 1'
#
loop_
_entity.id
_entity.type
_entity.pdbx_description
1 polymer ?
#
loop_
_entity_poly.entity_id
_entity_poly.type
_entity_poly.pdbx_seq_one_letter_code
_entity_poly.pdbx_strand_id
1 'polypeptide(L)' 'MCLAIPMKVIKVKGSQGIVELSGVEREVNLQLVEDVSVGDYILIHAGFAIQ' A
#
# COMPACT_ATOMS: atom_id res chain seq x y z
N MET A 1 1.45 -19.86 1.88
CA MET A 1 1.57 -19.30 0.52
C MET A 1 0.52 -18.20 0.42
N CYS A 2 0.86 -16.94 0.68
CA CYS A 2 -0.10 -15.82 0.60
C CYS A 2 0.12 -15.08 -0.73
N LEU A 3 -0.94 -14.90 -1.52
CA LEU A 3 -0.89 -13.98 -2.67
C LEU A 3 -0.90 -12.54 -2.15
N ALA A 4 -0.07 -11.68 -2.75
CA ALA A 4 -0.13 -10.25 -2.50
C ALA A 4 -1.47 -9.68 -2.99
N ILE A 5 -1.99 -8.67 -2.29
CA ILE A 5 -3.27 -8.05 -2.62
C ILE A 5 -3.01 -6.65 -3.17
N PRO A 6 -3.48 -6.31 -4.38
CA PRO A 6 -3.42 -4.95 -4.88
C PRO A 6 -4.40 -4.07 -4.12
N MET A 7 -3.91 -2.97 -3.55
CA MET A 7 -4.73 -1.98 -2.84
C MET A 7 -4.39 -0.58 -3.36
N LYS A 8 -5.37 0.31 -3.39
CA LYS A 8 -5.20 1.68 -3.90
C LYS A 8 -4.65 2.58 -2.80
N VAL A 9 -3.61 3.35 -3.08
CA VAL A 9 -3.09 4.36 -2.14
C VAL A 9 -4.05 5.54 -2.08
N ILE A 10 -4.60 5.79 -0.91
CA ILE A 10 -5.50 6.92 -0.65
C ILE A 10 -4.82 8.03 0.15
N LYS A 11 -3.67 7.76 0.78
CA LYS A 11 -2.88 8.74 1.53
C LYS A 11 -1.41 8.34 1.60
N VAL A 12 -0.52 9.32 1.50
CA VAL A 12 0.93 9.16 1.70
C VAL A 12 1.40 10.14 2.78
N LYS A 13 2.20 9.66 3.73
CA LYS A 13 2.82 10.45 4.82
C LYS A 13 4.25 9.97 5.05
N GLY A 14 5.21 10.49 4.28
CA GLY A 14 6.60 10.06 4.37
C GLY A 14 6.73 8.58 4.03
N SER A 15 7.23 7.76 4.96
CA SER A 15 7.40 6.31 4.78
C SER A 15 6.17 5.47 5.13
N GLN A 16 5.05 6.09 5.51
CA GLN A 16 3.78 5.41 5.78
C GLN A 16 2.73 5.81 4.76
N GLY A 17 1.87 4.87 4.39
CA GLY A 17 0.74 5.08 3.49
C GLY A 17 -0.55 4.51 4.06
N ILE A 18 -1.69 5.03 3.62
CA ILE A 18 -2.98 4.36 3.79
C ILE A 18 -3.43 3.87 2.43
N VAL A 19 -3.74 2.57 2.37
CA VAL A 19 -4.31 1.92 1.19
C VAL A 19 -5.74 1.47 1.46
N GLU A 20 -6.54 1.38 0.41
CA GLU A 20 -7.95 1.00 0.45
C GLU A 20 -8.23 -0.12 -0.55
N LEU A 21 -9.07 -1.06 -0.13
CA LEU A 21 -9.70 -2.04 -1.00
C LEU A 21 -11.11 -2.33 -0.53
N SER A 22 -12.09 -2.06 -1.39
CA SER A 22 -13.51 -2.32 -1.12
C SER A 22 -14.00 -1.68 0.20
N GLY A 23 -13.52 -0.48 0.51
CA GLY A 23 -13.83 0.27 1.73
C GLY A 23 -13.04 -0.15 2.97
N VAL A 24 -12.15 -1.13 2.87
CA VAL A 24 -11.24 -1.51 3.96
C VAL A 24 -9.94 -0.73 3.83
N GLU A 25 -9.66 0.12 4.81
CA GLU A 25 -8.41 0.87 4.90
C GLU A 25 -7.35 0.13 5.71
N ARG A 26 -6.09 0.22 5.28
CA ARG A 26 -4.94 -0.27 6.03
C ARG A 26 -3.77 0.68 5.95
N GLU A 27 -3.10 0.83 7.09
CA GLU A 27 -1.79 1.48 7.15
C GLU A 27 -0.72 0.49 6.68
N VAL A 28 0.18 0.96 5.81
CA VAL A 28 1.24 0.16 5.21
C VAL A 28 2.55 0.94 5.20
N ASN A 29 3.65 0.22 5.40
CA ASN A 29 4.98 0.79 5.28
C ASN A 29 5.38 0.85 3.80
N LEU A 30 5.71 2.05 3.32
CA LEU A 30 6.10 2.35 1.94
C LEU A 30 7.63 2.35 1.75
N GLN A 31 8.44 2.14 2.79
CA GLN A 31 9.91 2.26 2.74
C GLN A 31 10.58 1.29 1.76
N LEU A 32 9.88 0.23 1.33
CA LEU A 32 10.39 -0.75 0.37
C LEU A 32 10.04 -0.42 -1.08
N VAL A 33 9.30 0.66 -1.34
CA VAL A 33 8.81 1.03 -2.67
C VAL A 33 9.05 2.52 -2.90
N GLU A 34 9.61 2.87 -4.05
CA GLU A 34 9.93 4.25 -4.41
C GLU A 34 8.77 4.88 -5.22
N ASP A 35 8.72 6.22 -5.25
CA ASP A 35 7.79 7.01 -6.09
C ASP A 35 6.28 6.74 -5.91
N VAL A 36 5.85 6.27 -4.73
CA VAL A 36 4.43 6.01 -4.44
C VAL A 36 3.64 7.31 -4.31
N SER A 37 2.57 7.42 -5.10
CA SER A 37 1.64 8.55 -5.12
C SER A 37 0.21 8.14 -4.77
N VAL A 38 -0.59 9.11 -4.32
CA VAL A 38 -2.03 8.89 -4.10
C VAL A 38 -2.69 8.59 -5.45
N GLY A 39 -3.45 7.49 -5.51
CA GLY A 39 -4.07 6.99 -6.73
C GLY A 39 -3.44 5.71 -7.27
N ASP A 40 -2.20 5.42 -6.89
CA ASP A 40 -1.48 4.23 -7.34
C ASP A 40 -2.05 2.96 -6.73
N TYR A 41 -1.88 1.84 -7.43
CA TYR A 41 -2.20 0.52 -6.90
C TYR A 41 -0.90 -0.20 -6.59
N ILE A 42 -0.73 -0.55 -5.32
CA ILE A 42 0.45 -1.25 -4.81
C ILE A 42 0.06 -2.62 -4.27
N LEU A 43 0.96 -3.58 -4.42
CA LEU A 43 0.86 -4.92 -3.88
C LEU A 43 1.29 -4.93 -2.42
N ILE A 44 0.39 -5.41 -1.57
CA ILE A 44 0.64 -5.55 -0.14
C ILE A 44 0.87 -7.04 0.19
N HIS A 45 1.94 -7.32 0.92
CA HIS A 45 2.24 -8.63 1.48
C HIS A 45 2.65 -8.52 2.95
N ALA A 46 1.97 -9.23 3.84
CA ALA A 46 2.25 -9.23 5.28
C ALA A 46 2.35 -7.83 5.94
N GLY A 47 1.63 -6.83 5.41
CA GLY A 47 1.63 -5.45 5.92
C GLY A 47 2.69 -4.53 5.30
N PHE A 48 3.49 -5.03 4.36
CA PHE A 48 4.47 -4.25 3.62
C PHE A 48 4.01 -4.05 2.17
N ALA A 49 4.24 -2.85 1.66
CA ALA A 49 4.19 -2.59 0.23
C ALA A 49 5.42 -3.21 -0.44
N ILE A 50 5.24 -3.96 -1.53
CA ILE A 50 6.33 -4.68 -2.20
C ILE A 50 6.50 -4.34 -3.68
N GLN A 51 5.48 -3.77 -4.33
CA GLN A 51 5.52 -3.31 -5.72
C GLN A 51 4.34 -2.41 -6.05
#